data_AF-A0A960H6M9-F1
#
_entry.id   AF-A0A960H6M9-F1
#
_cell.length_a   1.000
_cell.length_b   1.000
_cell.length_c   1.000
_cell.angle_alpha   90.00
_cell.angle_beta   90.00
_cell.angle_gamma   90.00
#
_symmetry.space_group_name_H-M   'P 1'
#
loop_
_entity.id
_entity.type
_entity.pdbx_description
1 polymer ?
#
loop_
_entity_poly.entity_id
_entity_poly.type
_entity_poly.pdbx_seq_one_letter_code
_entity_poly.pdbx_strand_id
1 'polypeptide(L)' 'IADVDASGLWPGRVVTEVTPAAEFWEAEPEHQDYLERYPSGYTCHFPRPGWTLPKRAEV' A
#
# COMPACT_ATOMS: atom_id res chain seq x y z
N ILE A 1 -5.21 10.98 -1.36
CA ILE A 1 -4.08 11.65 -0.68
C ILE A 1 -4.58 12.64 0.38
N ALA A 2 -5.46 13.58 0.01
CA ALA A 2 -5.93 14.63 0.93
C ALA A 2 -6.45 14.13 2.29
N ASP A 3 -7.29 13.09 2.35
CA ASP A 3 -7.78 12.57 3.64
C ASP A 3 -6.65 11.98 4.52
N VAL A 4 -5.64 11.36 3.89
CA VAL A 4 -4.47 10.80 4.58
C VAL A 4 -3.64 11.93 5.19
N ASP A 5 -3.30 12.96 4.41
CA ASP A 5 -2.56 14.13 4.89
C ASP A 5 -3.34 14.88 5.98
N ALA A 6 -4.64 15.09 5.79
CA ALA A 6 -5.50 15.78 6.75
C ALA A 6 -5.69 15.02 8.07
N SER A 7 -5.54 13.69 8.05
CA SER A 7 -5.73 12.86 9.25
C SER A 7 -4.63 13.01 10.30
N GLY A 8 -3.40 13.34 9.89
CA GLY A 8 -2.22 13.33 10.77
C GLY A 8 -1.83 11.95 11.32
N LEU A 9 -2.42 10.84 10.82
CA LEU A 9 -2.17 9.48 11.32
C LEU A 9 -0.84 8.89 10.79
N TRP A 10 -0.32 9.42 9.70
CA TRP A 10 0.96 9.02 9.09
C TRP A 10 2.11 9.88 9.63
N PRO A 11 3.35 9.35 9.67
CA PRO A 11 4.48 10.04 10.30
C PRO A 11 5.02 11.26 9.51
N GLY A 12 4.37 11.63 8.40
CA GLY A 12 4.77 12.75 7.57
C GLY A 12 3.87 12.90 6.34
N ARG A 13 4.22 13.87 5.50
CA ARG A 13 3.53 14.15 4.23
C ARG A 13 3.58 12.93 3.31
N VAL A 14 2.46 12.61 2.65
CA VAL A 14 2.42 11.58 1.62
C VAL A 14 3.25 11.99 0.40
N VAL A 15 4.15 11.11 -0.02
CA VAL A 15 5.01 11.28 -1.22
C VAL A 15 4.62 10.37 -2.38
N THR A 16 3.50 9.65 -2.26
CA THR A 16 2.99 8.75 -3.30
C THR A 16 2.65 9.52 -4.57
N GLU A 17 3.23 9.07 -5.69
CA GLU A 17 2.96 9.61 -7.02
C GLU A 17 1.58 9.19 -7.54
N VAL A 18 0.90 10.08 -8.26
CA VAL A 18 -0.36 9.80 -8.95
C VAL A 18 -0.15 10.10 -10.44
N THR A 19 -0.03 9.03 -11.22
CA THR A 19 0.19 9.08 -12.67
C THR A 19 -0.82 8.19 -13.39
N PRO A 20 -1.05 8.42 -14.70
CA PRO A 20 -1.77 7.45 -15.53
C PRO A 20 -1.08 6.09 -15.49
N ALA A 21 -1.87 5.01 -15.51
CA ALA A 21 -1.32 3.67 -15.66
C ALA A 21 -0.53 3.57 -16.97
N ALA A 22 0.71 3.09 -16.87
CA ALA A 22 1.58 2.84 -18.01
C ALA A 22 1.53 1.35 -18.41
N GLU A 23 2.30 0.99 -19.44
CA GLU A 23 2.57 -0.41 -19.75
C GLU A 23 3.16 -1.13 -18.53
N PHE A 24 2.60 -2.30 -18.22
CA PHE A 24 3.01 -3.12 -17.09
C PHE A 24 3.79 -4.33 -17.60
N TRP A 25 5.06 -4.40 -17.24
CA TRP A 25 5.93 -5.52 -17.59
C TRP A 25 5.83 -6.59 -16.51
N GLU A 26 5.34 -7.77 -16.88
CA GLU A 26 5.20 -8.90 -15.95
C GLU A 26 6.56 -9.34 -15.43
N ALA A 27 6.68 -9.49 -14.10
CA ALA A 27 7.87 -10.05 -13.48
C ALA A 27 7.95 -11.57 -13.72
N GLU A 28 9.17 -12.11 -13.67
CA GLU A 28 9.46 -13.52 -13.93
C GLU A 28 8.64 -14.47 -13.03
N PRO A 29 8.36 -15.72 -13.46
CA PRO A 29 7.51 -16.65 -12.72
C PRO A 29 7.94 -16.90 -11.26
N GLU A 30 9.23 -16.83 -10.96
CA GLU A 30 9.77 -16.96 -9.60
C GLU A 30 9.43 -15.80 -8.66
N HIS A 31 8.93 -14.67 -9.17
CA HIS A 31 8.44 -13.54 -8.38
C HIS A 31 6.93 -13.63 -8.10
N GLN A 32 6.18 -14.37 -8.91
CA GLN A 32 4.73 -14.54 -8.74
C GLN A 32 4.42 -15.44 -7.54
N ASP A 33 3.48 -15.04 -6.69
CA ASP A 33 3.06 -15.78 -5.49
C ASP A 33 4.24 -16.20 -4.58
N TYR A 34 5.31 -15.40 -4.54
CA TYR A 34 6.54 -15.73 -3.83
C TYR A 34 6.29 -16.06 -2.35
N LEU A 35 5.49 -15.26 -1.66
CA LEU A 35 5.16 -15.47 -0.24
C LEU A 35 4.10 -16.56 -0.01
N GLU A 36 3.37 -16.99 -1.05
CA GLU A 36 2.52 -18.19 -0.94
C GLU A 36 3.37 -19.46 -1.04
N ARG A 37 4.34 -19.49 -1.96
CA ARG A 37 5.30 -20.59 -2.13
C ARG A 37 6.32 -20.68 -0.99
N TYR A 38 6.73 -19.53 -0.46
CA TYR A 38 7.65 -19.40 0.67
C TYR A 38 7.04 -18.54 1.79
N PRO A 39 6.17 -19.11 2.65
CA PRO A 39 5.47 -18.35 3.71
C PRO A 39 6.38 -17.67 4.74
N SER A 40 7.62 -18.15 4.89
CA SER A 40 8.65 -17.54 5.76
C SER A 40 9.67 -16.71 4.97
N GLY A 41 9.36 -16.39 3.71
CA GLY A 41 10.20 -15.57 2.85
C GLY A 41 10.30 -14.13 3.33
N TYR A 42 11.16 -13.36 2.66
CA TYR A 42 11.43 -11.98 3.04
C TYR A 42 10.22 -11.06 2.79
N THR A 43 9.82 -10.32 3.82
CA THR A 43 8.88 -9.20 3.71
C THR A 43 9.10 -8.21 4.86
N CYS A 44 8.85 -6.93 4.60
CA CYS A 44 8.84 -5.86 5.61
C CYS A 44 7.45 -5.26 5.82
N HIS A 45 6.45 -5.72 5.07
CA HIS A 45 5.09 -5.16 5.07
C HIS A 45 4.25 -5.80 6.17
N PHE A 46 3.54 -4.97 6.94
CA PHE A 46 2.53 -5.42 7.91
C PHE A 46 1.48 -4.34 8.16
N PRO A 47 0.22 -4.72 8.44
CA PRO A 47 -0.84 -3.76 8.76
C PRO A 47 -0.46 -2.88 9.96
N ARG A 48 -0.67 -1.57 9.82
CA ARG A 48 -0.55 -0.61 10.92
C ARG A 48 -1.96 -0.24 11.40
N PRO A 49 -2.44 -0.74 12.56
CA PRO A 49 -3.82 -0.51 13.00
C PRO A 49 -4.18 0.99 13.10
N GLY A 50 -3.22 1.83 13.49
CA GLY A 50 -3.40 3.28 13.60
C GLY A 50 -3.38 4.05 12.27
N TRP A 51 -2.97 3.42 11.16
CA TRP A 51 -2.98 4.03 9.83
C TRP A 51 -4.29 3.71 9.12
N THR A 52 -5.40 4.10 9.75
CA THR A 52 -6.75 3.78 9.31
C THR A 52 -7.61 5.04 9.34
N LEU A 53 -8.16 5.43 8.19
CA LEU A 53 -9.10 6.55 8.13
C LEU A 53 -10.48 6.14 8.68
N PRO A 54 -11.21 7.04 9.35
CA PRO A 54 -12.60 6.79 9.70
C PRO A 54 -13.43 6.58 8.44
N LYS A 55 -14.48 5.73 8.53
CA LYS A 55 -15.46 5.61 7.45
C LYS A 55 -16.13 6.97 7.24
N ARG A 56 -16.21 7.41 5.99
CA ARG A 56 -17.03 8.58 5.64
C ARG A 56 -18.49 8.27 6.00
N ALA A 57 -19.20 9.23 6.56
CA ALA A 57 -20.65 9.11 6.72
C ALA A 57 -21.27 8.97 5.32
N GLU A 58 -22.23 8.06 5.19
CA GLU A 58 -23.09 8.04 4.00
C GLU A 58 -23.86 9.37 3.97
N VAL A 59 -23.80 10.07 2.84
CA VAL A 59 -24.55 11.30 2.58
C VAL A 59 -25.89 10.93 1.97
#